data_AF-A0A946TVM5-F1
#
_entry.id   AF-A0A946TVM5-F1
#
_cell.length_a   1.000
_cell.length_b   1.000
_cell.length_c   1.000
_cell.angle_alpha   90.00
_cell.angle_beta   90.00
_cell.angle_gamma   90.00
#
_symmetry.space_group_name_H-M   'P 1'
#
loop_
_entity.id
_entity.type
_entity.pdbx_description
1 polymer ?
#
loop_
_entity_poly.entity_id
_entity_poly.type
_entity_poly.pdbx_seq_one_letter_code
_entity_poly.pdbx_strand_id
1 'polypeptide(L)'
;MVIKNILVLFIFLAELSLADQSNVNKSEPKFRSIIGNFSFEEGQGDTADDWAFTSRQPPIRAGSDAHTGSHSAYINLQNEGKTPSEAHIIKTIDGKLIGGLNYELSFFVKQIKPGTGGYIQQYVVEWWDEGQQVVKGTGFKQFSSKIGEWEEIVVPDLDIPENVRSVKLLFRFVTGAIEGGGGEAFIDDIKFIADDSSEALVVSIERKVELAQFVVALSLIDSFLLKYPNDPKVDEIKSLRGRVNKFQQLEDSSE
;
A
#
# COMPACT_ATOMS: atom_id res chain seq x y z
N MET A 1 7.87 -30.80 74.57
CA MET A 1 7.56 -32.24 74.51
C MET A 1 6.07 -32.37 74.22
N VAL A 2 5.69 -33.08 73.14
CA VAL A 2 4.35 -33.63 72.71
C VAL A 2 3.09 -32.96 73.32
N ILE A 3 2.12 -32.45 72.57
CA ILE A 3 1.07 -33.12 71.75
C ILE A 3 0.50 -32.01 70.83
N LYS A 4 0.54 -32.01 69.48
CA LYS A 4 0.00 -32.91 68.46
C LYS A 4 -1.51 -33.15 68.53
N ASN A 5 -2.32 -32.30 67.92
CA ASN A 5 -3.64 -32.69 67.39
C ASN A 5 -3.90 -32.05 66.03
N ILE A 6 -4.07 -32.89 65.02
CA ILE A 6 -4.49 -32.55 63.66
C ILE A 6 -5.99 -32.84 63.59
N LEU A 7 -6.79 -31.94 63.01
CA LEU A 7 -8.19 -32.24 62.69
C LEU A 7 -8.58 -31.85 61.25
N VAL A 8 -9.14 -32.84 60.56
CA VAL A 8 -9.67 -32.92 59.19
C VAL A 8 -11.18 -32.62 59.22
N LEU A 9 -11.84 -31.96 58.26
CA LEU A 9 -11.47 -31.21 57.04
C LEU A 9 -12.78 -30.56 56.49
N PHE A 10 -12.70 -29.73 55.43
CA PHE A 10 -13.83 -29.28 54.56
C PHE A 10 -14.97 -28.43 55.15
N ILE A 11 -14.99 -27.14 54.81
CA ILE A 11 -16.10 -26.41 54.13
C ILE A 11 -15.43 -25.32 53.25
N PHE A 12 -15.24 -25.49 51.94
CA PHE A 12 -16.11 -25.16 50.79
C PHE A 12 -16.48 -23.66 50.60
N LEU A 13 -16.17 -23.12 49.40
CA LEU A 13 -16.46 -21.77 48.84
C LEU A 13 -15.80 -20.57 49.58
N ALA A 14 -15.04 -19.68 48.94
CA ALA A 14 -15.24 -19.11 47.61
C ALA A 14 -13.94 -18.70 46.89
N GLU A 15 -14.08 -18.51 45.59
CA GLU A 15 -13.12 -18.18 44.55
C GLU A 15 -12.06 -17.12 44.88
N LEU A 16 -10.80 -17.45 44.61
CA LEU A 16 -9.79 -16.47 44.20
C LEU A 16 -8.84 -17.14 43.18
N SER A 17 -9.44 -17.47 42.03
CA SER A 17 -8.70 -17.81 40.82
C SER A 17 -7.99 -16.55 40.33
N LEU A 18 -6.72 -16.40 40.69
CA LEU A 18 -5.77 -15.56 39.95
C LEU A 18 -5.40 -16.28 38.64
N ALA A 19 -6.41 -16.48 37.80
CA ALA A 19 -6.21 -16.53 36.36
C ALA A 19 -5.84 -15.10 35.95
N ASP A 20 -4.57 -14.92 35.61
CA ASP A 20 -4.05 -13.67 35.08
C ASP A 20 -4.78 -13.37 33.76
N GLN A 21 -5.85 -12.59 33.85
CA GLN A 21 -6.47 -11.97 32.68
C GLN A 21 -5.52 -10.89 32.20
N SER A 22 -4.45 -11.33 31.53
CA SER A 22 -3.80 -10.56 30.49
C SER A 22 -4.86 -10.30 29.42
N ASN A 23 -5.70 -9.28 29.67
CA ASN A 23 -6.63 -8.73 28.73
C ASN A 23 -5.81 -7.94 27.70
N VAL A 24 -5.02 -8.69 26.93
CA VAL A 24 -4.46 -8.26 25.67
C VAL A 24 -5.68 -8.05 24.80
N ASN A 25 -6.21 -6.83 24.88
CA ASN A 25 -6.82 -6.21 23.73
C ASN A 25 -5.78 -6.35 22.61
N LYS A 26 -5.92 -7.40 21.80
CA LYS A 26 -5.46 -7.36 20.42
C LYS A 26 -6.22 -6.19 19.84
N SER A 27 -5.59 -5.02 19.86
CA SER A 27 -5.97 -3.95 18.96
C SER A 27 -5.81 -4.55 17.58
N GLU A 28 -6.93 -4.93 16.96
CA GLU A 28 -6.93 -5.23 15.54
C GLU A 28 -6.18 -4.09 14.85
N PRO A 29 -5.17 -4.39 13.99
CA PRO A 29 -4.42 -3.35 13.31
C PRO A 29 -5.42 -2.41 12.67
N LYS A 30 -5.37 -1.14 13.07
CA LYS A 30 -6.41 -0.19 12.68
C LYS A 30 -6.07 0.38 11.32
N PHE A 31 -6.07 -0.50 10.30
CA PHE A 31 -5.84 -0.18 8.90
C PHE A 31 -6.72 1.00 8.51
N ARG A 32 -6.10 2.17 8.52
CA ARG A 32 -6.72 3.45 8.19
C ARG A 32 -6.14 3.88 6.88
N SER A 33 -7.00 4.34 5.97
CA SER A 33 -6.48 4.93 4.77
C SER A 33 -5.68 6.19 5.11
N ILE A 34 -4.48 6.30 4.55
CA ILE A 34 -3.60 7.45 4.69
C ILE A 34 -3.96 8.58 3.70
N ILE A 35 -5.08 8.43 2.96
CA ILE A 35 -5.64 9.47 2.08
C ILE A 35 -7.02 9.95 2.57
N GLY A 36 -7.21 11.27 2.52
CA GLY A 36 -8.49 11.92 2.81
C GLY A 36 -9.47 11.86 1.63
N ASN A 37 -10.75 12.02 1.95
CA ASN A 37 -11.88 12.01 1.01
C ASN A 37 -11.93 10.75 0.12
N PHE A 38 -11.62 9.57 0.66
CA PHE A 38 -11.56 8.32 -0.13
C PHE A 38 -12.90 7.87 -0.73
N SER A 39 -14.02 8.29 -0.13
CA SER A 39 -15.39 8.00 -0.57
C SER A 39 -16.08 9.22 -1.21
N PHE A 40 -15.32 10.21 -1.66
CA PHE A 40 -15.80 11.39 -2.40
C PHE A 40 -16.91 12.25 -1.75
N GLU A 41 -17.19 12.09 -0.44
CA GLU A 41 -18.24 12.85 0.25
C GLU A 41 -17.91 14.35 0.39
N GLU A 42 -16.64 14.74 0.38
CA GLU A 42 -16.20 16.14 0.43
C GLU A 42 -16.04 16.69 -1.00
N GLY A 43 -16.52 17.91 -1.25
CA GLY A 43 -16.56 18.52 -2.59
C GLY A 43 -17.78 19.40 -2.84
N GLN A 44 -17.78 20.08 -4.00
CA GLN A 44 -18.88 20.95 -4.42
C GLN A 44 -19.34 20.61 -5.85
N GLY A 45 -20.62 20.24 -6.00
CA GLY A 45 -21.20 19.81 -7.27
C GLY A 45 -20.43 18.62 -7.84
N ASP A 46 -20.02 18.75 -9.11
CA ASP A 46 -19.29 17.74 -9.88
C ASP A 46 -17.81 17.58 -9.45
N THR A 47 -17.32 18.38 -8.50
CA THR A 47 -15.91 18.35 -8.04
C THR A 47 -15.78 17.70 -6.66
N ALA A 48 -14.76 16.88 -6.47
CA ALA A 48 -14.40 16.27 -5.18
C ALA A 48 -13.15 16.94 -4.59
N ASP A 49 -13.20 17.27 -3.30
CA ASP A 49 -12.08 17.94 -2.62
C ASP A 49 -10.86 17.00 -2.51
N ASP A 50 -9.66 17.58 -2.64
CA ASP A 50 -8.38 16.86 -2.68
C ASP A 50 -8.25 15.75 -3.75
N TRP A 51 -9.10 15.74 -4.79
CA TRP A 51 -8.97 14.85 -5.97
C TRP A 51 -8.95 15.67 -7.26
N ALA A 52 -8.11 15.26 -8.21
CA ALA A 52 -8.09 15.87 -9.54
C ALA A 52 -8.79 14.97 -10.56
N PHE A 53 -9.96 15.41 -11.03
CA PHE A 53 -10.66 14.84 -12.18
C PHE A 53 -10.24 15.58 -13.45
N THR A 54 -9.73 14.85 -14.45
CA THR A 54 -9.07 15.45 -15.63
C THR A 54 -9.11 14.56 -16.88
N SER A 55 -8.40 14.96 -17.93
CA SER A 55 -8.50 14.52 -19.33
C SER A 55 -9.76 15.04 -20.05
N ARG A 56 -10.03 14.57 -21.28
CA ARG A 56 -11.00 15.17 -22.23
C ARG A 56 -12.45 15.07 -21.77
N GLN A 57 -12.82 13.95 -21.17
CA GLN A 57 -14.16 13.71 -20.61
C GLN A 57 -13.94 13.33 -19.14
N PRO A 58 -13.67 14.34 -18.27
CA PRO A 58 -13.26 14.08 -16.90
C PRO A 58 -14.40 13.42 -16.11
N PRO A 59 -14.08 12.63 -15.08
CA PRO A 59 -15.06 12.14 -14.11
C PRO A 59 -15.77 13.30 -13.40
N ILE A 60 -16.94 13.02 -12.84
CA ILE A 60 -17.67 13.95 -11.97
C ILE A 60 -18.02 13.28 -10.64
N ARG A 61 -18.06 14.07 -9.56
CA ARG A 61 -18.59 13.65 -8.27
C ARG A 61 -20.11 13.57 -8.39
N ALA A 62 -20.69 12.37 -8.29
CA ALA A 62 -22.09 12.12 -8.57
C ALA A 62 -22.80 11.49 -7.37
N GLY A 63 -24.01 11.98 -7.07
CA GLY A 63 -24.91 11.40 -6.06
C GLY A 63 -25.98 10.47 -6.62
N SER A 64 -25.77 9.92 -7.83
CA SER A 64 -26.71 9.01 -8.49
C SER A 64 -26.54 7.54 -8.09
N ASP A 65 -25.34 7.17 -7.65
CA ASP A 65 -24.95 5.83 -7.18
C ASP A 65 -23.69 5.99 -6.33
N ALA A 66 -23.53 5.16 -5.30
CA ALA A 66 -22.37 5.15 -4.42
C ALA A 66 -22.23 3.75 -3.79
N HIS A 67 -21.04 3.38 -3.37
CA HIS A 67 -20.79 2.15 -2.62
C HIS A 67 -21.05 2.38 -1.13
N THR A 68 -20.52 3.48 -0.58
CA THR A 68 -20.89 3.99 0.75
C THR A 68 -21.27 5.46 0.69
N GLY A 69 -21.87 5.98 1.76
CA GLY A 69 -22.26 7.39 1.82
C GLY A 69 -23.38 7.77 0.83
N SER A 70 -23.13 8.81 0.05
CA SER A 70 -24.06 9.45 -0.87
C SER A 70 -23.43 9.94 -2.19
N HIS A 71 -22.11 9.84 -2.35
CA HIS A 71 -21.38 10.26 -3.55
C HIS A 71 -20.35 9.23 -3.99
N SER A 72 -20.06 9.20 -5.29
CA SER A 72 -18.90 8.50 -5.85
C SER A 72 -18.35 9.26 -7.06
N ALA A 73 -17.24 8.81 -7.63
CA ALA A 73 -16.75 9.34 -8.89
C ALA A 73 -17.40 8.58 -10.07
N TYR A 74 -18.19 9.30 -10.87
CA TYR A 74 -18.84 8.79 -12.07
C TYR A 74 -18.02 9.07 -13.32
N ILE A 75 -17.89 8.06 -14.18
CA ILE A 75 -17.19 8.11 -15.45
C ILE A 75 -18.19 7.74 -16.55
N ASN A 76 -18.35 8.62 -17.55
CA ASN A 76 -19.12 8.33 -18.76
C ASN A 76 -18.34 8.79 -19.99
N LEU A 77 -17.74 7.84 -20.69
CA LEU A 77 -16.99 8.06 -21.91
C LEU A 77 -17.82 7.75 -23.14
N GLN A 78 -17.79 8.66 -24.10
CA GLN A 78 -18.40 8.50 -25.41
C GLN A 78 -17.48 9.09 -26.49
N ASN A 79 -17.18 8.31 -27.52
CA ASN A 79 -16.33 8.74 -28.62
C ASN A 79 -17.07 9.72 -29.55
N GLU A 80 -16.39 10.81 -29.89
CA GLU A 80 -16.79 11.73 -30.96
C GLU A 80 -16.23 11.22 -32.29
N GLY A 81 -17.09 10.57 -33.08
CA GLY A 81 -16.67 9.81 -34.26
C GLY A 81 -15.69 8.71 -33.85
N LYS A 82 -14.54 8.63 -34.53
CA LYS A 82 -13.47 7.66 -34.21
C LYS A 82 -12.44 8.19 -33.22
N THR A 83 -12.67 9.34 -32.58
CA THR A 83 -11.71 9.91 -31.64
C THR A 83 -11.85 9.23 -30.28
N PRO A 84 -10.76 8.68 -29.70
CA PRO A 84 -10.76 8.20 -28.32
C PRO A 84 -11.20 9.28 -27.33
N SER A 85 -11.80 8.80 -26.24
CA SER A 85 -12.18 9.56 -25.06
C SER A 85 -11.49 8.96 -23.83
N GLU A 86 -11.19 9.81 -22.86
CA GLU A 86 -10.38 9.46 -21.70
C GLU A 86 -10.80 10.27 -20.47
N ALA A 87 -10.78 9.62 -19.31
CA ALA A 87 -11.03 10.16 -17.98
C ALA A 87 -9.89 9.77 -17.05
N HIS A 88 -9.41 10.71 -16.22
CA HIS A 88 -8.44 10.44 -15.15
C HIS A 88 -8.99 10.88 -13.79
N ILE A 89 -8.76 10.05 -12.77
CA ILE A 89 -8.89 10.41 -11.35
C ILE A 89 -7.48 10.33 -10.74
N ILE A 90 -7.03 11.40 -10.11
CA ILE A 90 -5.68 11.50 -9.55
C ILE A 90 -5.74 11.90 -8.08
N LYS A 91 -5.05 11.14 -7.22
CA LYS A 91 -4.65 11.55 -5.87
C LYS A 91 -3.14 11.74 -5.84
N THR A 92 -2.67 12.82 -5.25
CA THR A 92 -1.27 12.96 -4.84
C THR A 92 -1.19 12.91 -3.32
N ILE A 93 -0.22 12.18 -2.83
CA ILE A 93 0.05 11.92 -1.42
C ILE A 93 1.44 12.48 -1.17
N ASP A 94 1.50 13.73 -0.73
CA ASP A 94 2.76 14.43 -0.47
C ASP A 94 3.22 14.21 0.98
N GLY A 95 4.51 13.91 1.14
CA GLY A 95 5.12 13.71 2.44
C GLY A 95 5.95 12.43 2.49
N LYS A 96 6.83 12.35 3.49
CA LYS A 96 7.68 11.18 3.65
C LYS A 96 6.86 9.99 4.14
N LEU A 97 6.54 9.07 3.22
CA LEU A 97 6.00 7.77 3.56
C LEU A 97 6.99 6.99 4.43
N ILE A 98 6.47 6.11 5.29
CA ILE A 98 7.31 5.26 6.12
C ILE A 98 7.85 4.15 5.23
N GLY A 99 9.11 4.30 4.83
CA GLY A 99 9.84 3.32 4.04
C GLY A 99 10.09 2.04 4.82
N GLY A 100 9.69 0.90 4.25
CA GLY A 100 9.78 -0.43 4.85
C GLY A 100 8.44 -1.02 5.31
N LEU A 101 7.35 -0.23 5.29
CA LEU A 101 5.99 -0.78 5.49
C LEU A 101 5.44 -1.36 4.18
N ASN A 102 4.61 -2.38 4.29
CA ASN A 102 3.78 -2.86 3.19
C ASN A 102 2.59 -1.90 3.00
N TYR A 103 2.35 -1.52 1.75
CA TYR A 103 1.20 -0.71 1.36
C TYR A 103 0.20 -1.56 0.57
N GLU A 104 -1.08 -1.28 0.74
CA GLU A 104 -2.16 -1.87 -0.06
C GLU A 104 -3.02 -0.75 -0.64
N LEU A 105 -3.42 -0.92 -1.90
CA LEU A 105 -4.45 -0.11 -2.55
C LEU A 105 -5.70 -0.97 -2.74
N SER A 106 -6.84 -0.54 -2.21
CA SER A 106 -8.15 -1.12 -2.52
C SER A 106 -9.15 -0.04 -2.94
N PHE A 107 -10.12 -0.42 -3.77
CA PHE A 107 -11.16 0.48 -4.27
C PHE A 107 -12.36 -0.31 -4.79
N PHE A 108 -13.55 0.27 -4.69
CA PHE A 108 -14.77 -0.32 -5.24
C PHE A 108 -15.05 0.26 -6.62
N VAL A 109 -15.43 -0.59 -7.57
CA VAL A 109 -15.84 -0.16 -8.92
C VAL A 109 -17.10 -0.90 -9.37
N LYS A 110 -18.02 -0.15 -9.98
CA LYS A 110 -19.27 -0.65 -10.56
C LYS A 110 -19.36 -0.26 -12.02
N GLN A 111 -19.15 -1.23 -12.91
CA GLN A 111 -19.29 -1.01 -14.34
C GLN A 111 -20.78 -1.00 -14.74
N ILE A 112 -21.23 0.03 -15.47
CA ILE A 112 -22.66 0.20 -15.82
C ILE A 112 -23.00 -0.40 -17.18
N LYS A 113 -22.06 -0.37 -18.13
CA LYS A 113 -22.19 -1.00 -19.46
C LYS A 113 -20.90 -1.73 -19.84
N PRO A 114 -20.95 -2.82 -20.63
CA PRO A 114 -19.78 -3.69 -20.92
C PRO A 114 -18.59 -2.98 -21.59
N GLY A 115 -18.76 -1.73 -22.04
CA GLY A 115 -17.77 -1.00 -22.80
C GLY A 115 -17.80 -1.40 -24.28
N THR A 116 -17.64 -0.43 -25.16
CA THR A 116 -17.59 -0.63 -26.61
C THR A 116 -16.36 0.03 -27.19
N GLY A 117 -15.89 -0.48 -28.33
CA GLY A 117 -14.78 0.14 -29.05
C GLY A 117 -13.43 0.08 -28.34
N GLY A 118 -13.17 -0.98 -27.55
CA GLY A 118 -11.89 -1.14 -26.85
C GLY A 118 -11.78 -0.33 -25.55
N TYR A 119 -12.90 -0.11 -24.86
CA TYR A 119 -12.90 0.46 -23.51
C TYR A 119 -12.09 -0.40 -22.53
N ILE A 120 -11.19 0.24 -21.78
CA ILE A 120 -10.43 -0.38 -20.70
C ILE A 120 -10.36 0.54 -19.48
N GLN A 121 -10.27 -0.07 -18.31
CA GLN A 121 -10.05 0.61 -17.02
C GLN A 121 -8.67 0.19 -16.50
N GLN A 122 -7.89 1.15 -16.00
CA GLN A 122 -6.53 0.93 -15.56
C GLN A 122 -6.21 1.74 -14.31
N TYR A 123 -5.38 1.21 -13.41
CA TYR A 123 -4.74 2.00 -12.36
C TYR A 123 -3.22 2.02 -12.56
N VAL A 124 -2.57 3.00 -11.97
CA VAL A 124 -1.12 3.01 -11.74
C VAL A 124 -0.84 3.68 -10.40
N VAL A 125 0.15 3.14 -9.68
CA VAL A 125 0.75 3.77 -8.50
C VAL A 125 2.13 4.21 -8.94
N GLU A 126 2.37 5.52 -8.93
CA GLU A 126 3.66 6.14 -9.27
C GLU A 126 4.26 6.81 -8.03
N TRP A 127 5.58 6.88 -7.94
CA TRP A 127 6.28 7.52 -6.83
C TRP A 127 7.53 8.26 -7.27
N TRP A 128 7.84 9.36 -6.58
CA TRP A 128 9.08 10.10 -6.75
C TRP A 128 10.15 9.56 -5.80
N ASP A 129 11.16 8.88 -6.35
CA ASP A 129 12.33 8.38 -5.63
C ASP A 129 13.36 9.52 -5.47
N GLU A 130 13.52 10.04 -4.26
CA GLU A 130 14.49 11.12 -3.99
C GLU A 130 15.94 10.67 -4.11
N GLY A 131 16.24 9.39 -3.83
CA GLY A 131 17.59 8.86 -3.89
C GLY A 131 18.11 8.76 -5.32
N GLN A 132 17.22 8.45 -6.26
CA GLN A 132 17.53 8.29 -7.68
C GLN A 132 17.09 9.47 -8.56
N GLN A 133 16.30 10.42 -8.03
CA GLN A 133 15.75 11.58 -8.75
C GLN A 133 14.91 11.19 -9.98
N VAL A 134 14.09 10.15 -9.85
CA VAL A 134 13.25 9.60 -10.93
C VAL A 134 11.83 9.28 -10.45
N VAL A 135 10.88 9.34 -11.38
CA VAL A 135 9.56 8.70 -11.20
C VAL A 135 9.70 7.21 -11.49
N LYS A 136 9.16 6.38 -10.60
CA LYS A 136 8.95 4.94 -10.78
C LYS A 136 7.47 4.64 -10.57
N GLY A 137 7.06 3.40 -10.81
CA GLY A 137 5.69 2.97 -10.54
C GLY A 137 5.41 1.55 -10.99
N THR A 138 4.20 1.08 -10.70
CA THR A 138 3.73 -0.27 -11.06
C THR A 138 3.51 -0.48 -12.57
N GLY A 139 3.49 0.60 -13.34
CA GLY A 139 2.96 0.64 -14.71
C GLY A 139 1.44 0.45 -14.74
N PHE A 140 0.80 0.72 -15.90
CA PHE A 140 -0.65 0.57 -16.00
C PHE A 140 -1.08 -0.90 -15.83
N LYS A 141 -1.85 -1.17 -14.79
CA LYS A 141 -2.52 -2.46 -14.54
C LYS A 141 -3.98 -2.33 -14.94
N GLN A 142 -4.51 -3.30 -15.67
CA GLN A 142 -5.94 -3.33 -16.03
C GLN A 142 -6.79 -3.86 -14.86
N PHE A 143 -8.00 -3.35 -14.75
CA PHE A 143 -9.05 -3.89 -13.88
C PHE A 143 -10.41 -3.83 -14.57
N SER A 144 -11.37 -4.57 -14.03
CA SER A 144 -12.77 -4.61 -14.48
C SER A 144 -13.64 -5.15 -13.36
N SER A 145 -14.91 -4.77 -13.33
CA SER A 145 -15.90 -5.41 -12.46
C SER A 145 -17.09 -5.94 -13.25
N LYS A 146 -17.91 -6.75 -12.57
CA LYS A 146 -19.22 -7.16 -13.07
C LYS A 146 -20.11 -5.96 -13.38
N ILE A 147 -20.99 -6.16 -14.35
CA ILE A 147 -21.92 -5.11 -14.78
C ILE A 147 -23.06 -4.99 -13.77
N GLY A 148 -23.27 -3.79 -13.23
CA GLY A 148 -24.37 -3.46 -12.32
C GLY A 148 -24.13 -3.81 -10.84
N GLU A 149 -22.98 -4.39 -10.49
CA GLU A 149 -22.58 -4.74 -9.11
C GLU A 149 -21.34 -3.92 -8.70
N TRP A 150 -21.26 -3.52 -7.43
CA TRP A 150 -20.03 -2.99 -6.84
C TRP A 150 -19.09 -4.16 -6.53
N GLU A 151 -17.83 -4.05 -6.94
CA GLU A 151 -16.81 -5.08 -6.73
C GLU A 151 -15.53 -4.41 -6.19
N GLU A 152 -14.94 -5.00 -5.14
CA GLU A 152 -13.68 -4.52 -4.55
C GLU A 152 -12.51 -5.06 -5.37
N ILE A 153 -11.63 -4.16 -5.80
CA ILE A 153 -10.32 -4.49 -6.35
C ILE A 153 -9.31 -4.27 -5.23
N VAL A 154 -8.51 -5.29 -4.92
CA VAL A 154 -7.45 -5.24 -3.90
C VAL A 154 -6.10 -5.45 -4.58
N VAL A 155 -5.13 -4.61 -4.23
CA VAL A 155 -3.75 -4.61 -4.73
C VAL A 155 -2.83 -4.65 -3.50
N PRO A 156 -2.54 -5.84 -2.97
CA PRO A 156 -1.64 -6.01 -1.83
C PRO A 156 -0.18 -5.79 -2.23
N ASP A 157 0.69 -5.74 -1.22
CA ASP A 157 2.15 -5.83 -1.36
C ASP A 157 2.76 -4.81 -2.34
N LEU A 158 2.31 -3.56 -2.25
CA LEU A 158 2.89 -2.44 -3.00
C LEU A 158 4.25 -2.08 -2.40
N ASP A 159 5.32 -2.62 -3.01
CA ASP A 159 6.71 -2.22 -2.75
C ASP A 159 6.93 -0.73 -3.12
N ILE A 160 7.02 0.10 -2.08
CA ILE A 160 7.26 1.54 -2.19
C ILE A 160 8.61 1.84 -1.52
N PRO A 161 9.63 2.24 -2.31
CA PRO A 161 11.00 2.41 -1.82
C PRO A 161 11.15 3.41 -0.67
N GLU A 162 12.21 3.20 0.11
CA GLU A 162 12.39 3.87 1.40
C GLU A 162 12.75 5.38 1.33
N ASN A 163 12.84 5.93 0.12
CA ASN A 163 13.18 7.32 -0.18
C ASN A 163 12.11 8.02 -1.04
N VAL A 164 10.83 7.65 -0.87
CA VAL A 164 9.72 8.25 -1.59
C VAL A 164 9.24 9.54 -0.93
N ARG A 165 9.22 10.63 -1.72
CA ARG A 165 8.71 11.96 -1.33
C ARG A 165 7.21 12.09 -1.48
N SER A 166 6.67 11.44 -2.50
CA SER A 166 5.27 11.52 -2.86
C SER A 166 4.84 10.30 -3.68
N VAL A 167 3.60 9.87 -3.45
CA VAL A 167 2.92 8.86 -4.25
C VAL A 167 1.80 9.51 -5.02
N LYS A 168 1.60 9.08 -6.26
CA LYS A 168 0.48 9.44 -7.11
C LYS A 168 -0.31 8.18 -7.42
N LEU A 169 -1.59 8.19 -7.06
CA LEU A 169 -2.57 7.22 -7.51
C LEU A 169 -3.24 7.80 -8.76
N LEU A 170 -3.25 7.07 -9.86
CA LEU A 170 -3.98 7.44 -11.09
C LEU A 170 -4.88 6.30 -11.52
N PHE A 171 -6.18 6.57 -11.59
CA PHE A 171 -7.17 5.73 -12.26
C PHE A 171 -7.48 6.32 -13.62
N ARG A 172 -7.44 5.48 -14.65
CA ARG A 172 -7.49 5.84 -16.05
C ARG A 172 -8.54 4.99 -16.75
N PHE A 173 -9.49 5.69 -17.36
CA PHE A 173 -10.56 5.09 -18.15
C PHE A 173 -10.38 5.59 -19.58
N VAL A 174 -10.34 4.70 -20.57
CA VAL A 174 -10.08 5.10 -21.96
C VAL A 174 -10.78 4.18 -22.95
N THR A 175 -11.15 4.71 -24.11
CA THR A 175 -11.69 3.97 -25.26
C THR A 175 -10.66 3.84 -26.39
N GLY A 176 -10.85 2.88 -27.29
CA GLY A 176 -10.13 2.81 -28.56
C GLY A 176 -10.69 3.77 -29.61
N ALA A 177 -10.00 3.91 -30.74
CA ALA A 177 -10.36 4.79 -31.86
C ALA A 177 -11.49 4.21 -32.75
N ILE A 178 -12.62 3.85 -32.13
CA ILE A 178 -13.75 3.15 -32.75
C ILE A 178 -15.01 4.00 -32.64
N GLU A 179 -15.76 4.10 -33.74
CA GLU A 179 -16.99 4.88 -33.82
C GLU A 179 -18.09 4.28 -32.94
N GLY A 180 -18.75 5.12 -32.13
CA GLY A 180 -19.68 4.66 -31.10
C GLY A 180 -19.02 3.94 -29.91
N GLY A 181 -17.69 3.94 -29.81
CA GLY A 181 -16.95 3.48 -28.64
C GLY A 181 -17.30 4.31 -27.39
N GLY A 182 -17.31 3.66 -26.23
CA GLY A 182 -17.75 4.28 -24.98
C GLY A 182 -17.66 3.33 -23.79
N GLY A 183 -17.80 3.88 -22.59
CA GLY A 183 -17.71 3.11 -21.35
C GLY A 183 -18.31 3.91 -20.21
N GLU A 184 -18.77 3.21 -19.17
CA GLU A 184 -19.44 3.87 -18.04
C GLU A 184 -19.27 3.05 -16.78
N ALA A 185 -18.85 3.71 -15.72
CA ALA A 185 -18.56 3.12 -14.43
C ALA A 185 -18.66 4.16 -13.31
N PHE A 186 -18.86 3.68 -12.09
CA PHE A 186 -18.59 4.43 -10.87
C PHE A 186 -17.38 3.81 -10.16
N ILE A 187 -16.59 4.63 -9.47
CA ILE A 187 -15.52 4.20 -8.56
C ILE A 187 -15.65 4.95 -7.24
N ASP A 188 -15.42 4.24 -6.14
CA ASP A 188 -15.67 4.71 -4.78
C ASP A 188 -14.74 4.01 -3.76
N ASP A 189 -14.73 4.49 -2.52
CA ASP A 189 -14.02 3.92 -1.38
C ASP A 189 -12.54 3.58 -1.67
N ILE A 190 -11.81 4.52 -2.30
CA ILE A 190 -10.40 4.31 -2.68
C ILE A 190 -9.51 4.42 -1.45
N LYS A 191 -9.20 3.27 -0.85
CA LYS A 191 -8.32 3.15 0.32
C LYS A 191 -6.89 2.89 -0.14
N PHE A 192 -6.00 3.76 0.27
CA PHE A 192 -4.57 3.46 0.31
C PHE A 192 -4.16 3.33 1.77
N ILE A 193 -3.72 2.14 2.20
CA ILE A 193 -3.36 1.83 3.59
C ILE A 193 -1.87 1.49 3.68
N ALA A 194 -1.29 1.69 4.85
CA ALA A 194 0.00 1.13 5.25
C ALA A 194 -0.25 0.18 6.43
N ASP A 195 0.45 -0.95 6.49
CA ASP A 195 0.47 -1.77 7.70
C ASP A 195 1.35 -1.10 8.77
N ASP A 196 0.72 -0.32 9.64
CA ASP A 196 1.34 0.33 10.80
C ASP A 196 1.16 -0.48 12.11
N SER A 197 0.88 -1.78 12.01
CA SER A 197 0.80 -2.66 13.18
C SER A 197 2.11 -2.68 13.97
N SER A 198 2.02 -2.99 15.27
CA SER A 198 3.19 -3.18 16.13
C SER A 198 4.16 -4.21 15.55
N GLU A 199 3.62 -5.29 14.98
CA GLU A 199 4.33 -6.38 14.36
C GLU A 199 5.05 -5.93 13.08
N ALA A 200 4.37 -5.26 12.15
CA ALA A 200 4.99 -4.71 10.93
C ALA A 200 6.05 -3.64 11.23
N LEU A 201 5.81 -2.79 12.23
CA LEU A 201 6.78 -1.81 12.71
C LEU A 201 8.02 -2.47 13.34
N VAL A 202 7.87 -3.55 14.11
CA VAL A 202 9.00 -4.31 14.66
C VAL A 202 9.83 -4.95 13.54
N VAL A 203 9.19 -5.65 12.60
CA VAL A 203 9.88 -6.24 11.42
C VAL A 203 10.62 -5.16 10.62
N SER A 204 9.98 -4.01 10.40
CA SER A 204 10.60 -2.86 9.73
C SER A 204 11.82 -2.33 10.49
N ILE A 205 11.75 -2.23 11.82
CA ILE A 205 12.86 -1.78 12.66
C ILE A 205 14.02 -2.79 12.62
N GLU A 206 13.73 -4.09 12.72
CA GLU A 206 14.74 -5.16 12.66
C GLU A 206 15.48 -5.14 11.32
N ARG A 207 14.75 -5.13 10.19
CA ARG A 207 15.31 -4.98 8.84
C ARG A 207 16.20 -3.75 8.70
N LYS A 208 15.78 -2.59 9.23
CA LYS A 208 16.59 -1.35 9.22
C LYS A 208 17.88 -1.46 10.03
N VAL A 209 17.85 -2.16 11.16
CA VAL A 209 19.04 -2.40 11.98
C VAL A 209 20.01 -3.34 11.26
N GLU A 210 19.51 -4.41 10.62
CA GLU A 210 20.31 -5.36 9.85
C GLU A 210 20.98 -4.68 8.64
N LEU A 211 20.21 -3.93 7.84
CA LEU A 211 20.73 -3.09 6.75
C LEU A 211 21.83 -2.13 7.22
N ALA A 212 21.67 -1.50 8.39
CA ALA A 212 22.71 -0.65 8.97
C ALA A 212 23.99 -1.43 9.34
N GLN A 213 23.87 -2.66 9.85
CA GLN A 213 25.03 -3.51 10.12
C GLN A 213 25.77 -3.90 8.83
N PHE A 214 25.05 -4.22 7.74
CA PHE A 214 25.69 -4.51 6.44
C PHE A 214 26.47 -3.31 5.89
N VAL A 215 25.90 -2.10 5.95
CA VAL A 215 26.58 -0.86 5.52
C VAL A 215 27.85 -0.61 6.34
N VAL A 216 27.79 -0.79 7.67
CA VAL A 216 28.97 -0.66 8.55
C VAL A 216 30.03 -1.72 8.26
N ALA A 217 29.63 -2.98 8.05
CA ALA A 217 30.54 -4.07 7.70
C ALA A 217 31.27 -3.82 6.37
N LEU A 218 30.55 -3.36 5.33
CA LEU A 218 31.14 -3.00 4.05
C LEU A 218 32.12 -1.82 4.16
N SER A 219 31.78 -0.80 4.96
CA SER A 219 32.66 0.35 5.25
C SER A 219 33.97 -0.07 5.95
N LEU A 220 33.90 -1.00 6.91
CA LEU A 220 35.08 -1.56 7.59
C LEU A 220 35.94 -2.41 6.64
N ILE A 221 35.32 -3.19 5.76
CA ILE A 221 36.01 -3.98 4.73
C ILE A 221 36.75 -3.05 3.75
N ASP A 222 36.09 -2.02 3.22
CA ASP A 222 36.72 -1.08 2.30
C ASP A 222 37.82 -0.26 2.96
N SER A 223 37.64 0.11 4.24
CA SER A 223 38.69 0.73 5.06
C SER A 223 39.91 -0.17 5.25
N PHE A 224 39.71 -1.48 5.46
CA PHE A 224 40.81 -2.45 5.55
C PHE A 224 41.55 -2.58 4.21
N LEU A 225 40.82 -2.78 3.11
CA LEU A 225 41.38 -2.96 1.77
C LEU A 225 42.15 -1.72 1.29
N LEU A 226 41.68 -0.52 1.62
CA LEU A 226 42.36 0.73 1.31
C LEU A 226 43.64 0.93 2.15
N LYS A 227 43.60 0.60 3.45
CA LYS A 227 44.69 0.88 4.38
C LYS A 227 45.80 -0.17 4.36
N TYR A 228 45.47 -1.42 4.02
CA TYR A 228 46.39 -2.57 4.06
C TYR A 228 46.39 -3.36 2.74
N PRO A 229 46.68 -2.73 1.58
CA PRO A 229 46.53 -3.36 0.26
C PRO A 229 47.47 -4.54 -0.01
N ASN A 230 48.51 -4.71 0.81
CA ASN A 230 49.51 -5.79 0.72
C ASN A 230 49.41 -6.80 1.88
N ASP A 231 48.37 -6.75 2.72
CA ASP A 231 48.18 -7.72 3.80
C ASP A 231 47.80 -9.09 3.23
N PRO A 232 48.36 -10.22 3.73
CA PRO A 232 48.06 -11.56 3.23
C PRO A 232 46.57 -11.95 3.31
N LYS A 233 45.74 -11.25 4.10
CA LYS A 233 44.29 -11.48 4.20
C LYS A 233 43.46 -10.73 3.16
N VAL A 234 44.05 -9.91 2.30
CA VAL A 234 43.31 -9.07 1.33
C VAL A 234 42.34 -9.88 0.47
N ASP A 235 42.72 -11.08 0.00
CA ASP A 235 41.83 -11.89 -0.84
C ASP A 235 40.72 -12.60 -0.04
N GLU A 236 40.96 -12.93 1.23
CA GLU A 236 39.92 -13.38 2.17
C GLU A 236 38.90 -12.26 2.42
N ILE A 237 39.36 -11.03 2.63
CA ILE A 237 38.51 -9.87 2.87
C ILE A 237 37.72 -9.46 1.62
N LYS A 238 38.27 -9.60 0.40
CA LYS A 238 37.51 -9.46 -0.85
C LYS A 238 36.41 -10.52 -0.97
N SER A 239 36.71 -11.78 -0.61
CA SER A 239 35.72 -12.86 -0.59
C SER A 239 34.61 -12.58 0.44
N LEU A 240 34.96 -12.06 1.62
CA LEU A 240 34.01 -11.61 2.62
C LEU A 240 33.12 -10.48 2.09
N ARG A 241 33.68 -9.47 1.39
CA ARG A 241 32.90 -8.41 0.72
C ARG A 241 31.85 -8.99 -0.23
N GLY A 242 32.27 -9.94 -1.08
CA GLY A 242 31.37 -10.60 -2.03
C GLY A 242 30.26 -11.39 -1.33
N ARG A 243 30.56 -12.05 -0.21
CA ARG A 243 29.56 -12.72 0.63
C ARG A 243 28.59 -11.74 1.28
N VAL A 244 29.08 -10.66 1.89
CA VAL A 244 28.26 -9.63 2.54
C VAL A 244 27.30 -8.98 1.54
N ASN A 245 27.80 -8.56 0.37
CA ASN A 245 26.95 -8.04 -0.72
C ASN A 245 25.88 -9.07 -1.15
N LYS A 246 26.23 -10.36 -1.20
CA LYS A 246 25.28 -11.41 -1.59
C LYS A 246 24.23 -11.69 -0.51
N PHE A 247 24.58 -11.59 0.78
CA PHE A 247 23.59 -11.73 1.86
C PHE A 247 22.60 -10.57 1.85
N GLN A 248 23.09 -9.33 1.73
CA GLN A 248 22.23 -8.16 1.56
C GLN A 248 21.27 -8.32 0.36
N GLN A 249 21.79 -8.72 -0.80
CA GLN A 249 20.96 -8.99 -1.99
C GLN A 249 19.97 -10.15 -1.84
N LEU A 250 20.24 -11.12 -0.95
CA LEU A 250 19.34 -12.25 -0.72
C LEU A 250 18.21 -11.87 0.23
N GLU A 251 18.47 -11.07 1.26
CA GLU A 251 17.43 -10.47 2.10
C GLU A 251 16.56 -9.48 1.30
N ASP A 252 17.17 -8.72 0.38
CA ASP A 252 16.46 -7.88 -0.59
C ASP A 252 15.68 -8.67 -1.66
N SER A 253 15.77 -10.01 -1.71
CA SER A 253 15.15 -10.83 -2.77
C SER A 253 14.55 -12.17 -2.30
N SER A 254 14.34 -12.36 -0.99
CA SER A 254 13.67 -13.54 -0.42
C SER A 254 12.18 -13.29 -0.12
N GLU A 255 11.65 -12.21 -0.68
CA GLU A 255 10.27 -11.74 -0.66
C GLU A 255 9.77 -11.58 -2.12
#